data_AF-A0A3A4VC74-F1
#
_entry.id   AF-A0A3A4VC74-F1
#
_cell.length_a   1.000
_cell.length_b   1.000
_cell.length_c   1.000
_cell.angle_alpha   90.00
_cell.angle_beta   90.00
_cell.angle_gamma   90.00
#
_symmetry.space_group_name_H-M   'P 1'
#
loop_
_entity.id
_entity.type
_entity.pdbx_description
1 polymer ?
#
loop_
_entity_poly.entity_id
_entity_poly.type
_entity_poly.pdbx_seq_one_letter_code
_entity_poly.pdbx_strand_id
1 'polypeptide(L)'
;MLYVRISLAVAAIVSALFFPPWVPLILIGALALRFEALEVLFIGLMIDFLWLPGAFFYPIPLFTIAAFLILWGLEPLRRELFV
;
A
#
# COMPACT_ATOMS: atom_id res chain seq x y z
N MET A 1 10.23 11.04 12.47
CA MET A 1 9.90 10.08 11.39
C MET A 1 8.46 9.57 11.44
N LEU A 2 7.86 9.38 12.63
CA LEU A 2 6.47 8.90 12.78
C LEU A 2 5.42 9.75 12.05
N TYR A 3 5.50 11.08 12.14
CA TYR A 3 4.54 11.98 11.47
C TYR A 3 4.51 11.80 9.95
N VAL A 4 5.67 11.56 9.32
CA VAL A 4 5.75 11.34 7.88
C VAL A 4 5.08 10.02 7.49
N ARG A 5 5.35 8.95 8.26
CA ARG A 5 4.70 7.64 8.07
C ARG A 5 3.17 7.77 8.16
N ILE A 6 2.67 8.40 9.24
CA ILE A 6 1.24 8.60 9.43
C ILE A 6 0.64 9.44 8.30
N SER A 7 1.32 10.53 7.90
CA SER A 7 0.80 11.39 6.81
C SER A 7 0.68 10.64 5.48
N LEU A 8 1.66 9.78 5.15
CA LEU A 8 1.62 8.96 3.94
C LEU A 8 0.56 7.87 4.02
N ALA A 9 0.41 7.21 5.17
CA ALA A 9 -0.63 6.21 5.38
C ALA A 9 -2.03 6.84 5.27
N VAL A 10 -2.26 7.98 5.93
CA VAL A 10 -3.52 8.73 5.84
C VAL A 10 -3.77 9.20 4.41
N ALA A 11 -2.76 9.74 3.72
CA ALA A 11 -2.89 10.15 2.33
C ALA A 11 -3.26 8.97 1.42
N ALA A 12 -2.65 7.81 1.63
CA ALA A 12 -2.98 6.60 0.89
C ALA A 12 -4.44 6.16 1.15
N ILE A 13 -4.89 6.16 2.41
CA ILE A 13 -6.29 5.85 2.76
C ILE A 13 -7.26 6.83 2.11
N VAL A 14 -7.02 8.13 2.24
CA VAL A 14 -7.86 9.17 1.62
C VAL A 14 -7.86 9.01 0.10
N SER A 15 -6.69 8.76 -0.50
CA SER A 15 -6.61 8.59 -1.95
C SER A 15 -7.38 7.36 -2.45
N ALA A 16 -7.44 6.28 -1.67
CA ALA A 16 -8.22 5.10 -2.03
C ALA A 16 -9.73 5.35 -2.06
N LEU A 17 -10.22 6.38 -1.35
CA LEU A 17 -11.64 6.76 -1.34
C LEU A 17 -12.02 7.72 -2.47
N PHE A 18 -11.12 8.65 -2.82
CA PHE A 18 -11.44 9.76 -3.74
C PHE A 18 -10.76 9.68 -5.11
N PHE A 19 -9.74 8.83 -5.27
CA PHE A 19 -8.92 8.75 -6.47
C PHE A 19 -8.86 7.33 -7.03
N PRO A 20 -8.50 7.16 -8.31
CA PRO A 20 -8.32 5.84 -8.91
C PRO A 20 -7.32 4.96 -8.13
N PRO A 21 -7.47 3.63 -8.14
CA PRO A 21 -6.76 2.71 -7.23
C PRO A 21 -5.24 2.61 -7.48
N TRP A 22 -4.73 3.14 -8.59
CA TRP A 22 -3.29 3.25 -8.83
C TRP A 22 -2.65 4.39 -8.02
N VAL A 23 -3.41 5.42 -7.63
CA VAL A 23 -2.92 6.54 -6.80
C VAL A 23 -2.53 6.07 -5.39
N PRO A 24 -3.40 5.40 -4.61
CA PRO A 24 -3.00 4.85 -3.32
C PRO A 24 -1.88 3.83 -3.45
N LEU A 25 -1.80 3.08 -4.56
CA LEU A 25 -0.71 2.13 -4.82
C LEU A 25 0.67 2.81 -4.88
N ILE A 26 0.76 3.98 -5.51
CA ILE A 26 2.00 4.77 -5.54
C ILE A 26 2.36 5.26 -4.14
N LEU A 27 1.37 5.71 -3.36
CA LEU A 27 1.59 6.22 -2.01
C LEU A 27 2.05 5.13 -1.05
N ILE A 28 1.46 3.93 -1.11
CA ILE A 28 1.95 2.79 -0.33
C ILE A 28 3.33 2.31 -0.81
N GLY A 29 3.67 2.48 -2.09
CA GLY A 29 5.01 2.26 -2.60
C GLY A 29 6.04 3.20 -1.97
N ALA A 30 5.74 4.51 -1.94
CA ALA A 30 6.57 5.49 -1.26
C ALA A 30 6.69 5.22 0.25
N LEU A 31 5.60 4.78 0.89
CA LEU A 31 5.57 4.39 2.29
C LEU A 31 6.48 3.17 2.55
N ALA A 32 6.34 2.11 1.75
CA ALA A 32 7.11 0.87 1.85
C ALA A 32 8.60 1.07 1.55
N LEU A 33 8.94 1.97 0.63
CA LEU A 33 10.32 2.30 0.29
C LEU A 33 11.08 2.90 1.48
N ARG A 34 10.40 3.76 2.25
CA ARG A 34 11.02 4.50 3.35
C ARG A 34 10.86 3.82 4.71
N PHE A 35 9.79 3.04 4.91
CA PHE A 35 9.45 2.45 6.19
C PHE A 35 9.05 0.98 6.06
N GLU A 36 9.40 0.18 7.06
CA GLU A 36 8.80 -1.16 7.24
C GLU A 36 7.37 -1.01 7.76
N ALA A 37 6.43 -0.82 6.83
CA ALA A 37 5.05 -0.50 7.15
C ALA A 37 4.10 -1.62 6.72
N LEU A 38 3.73 -2.48 7.67
CA LEU A 38 2.67 -3.49 7.46
C LEU A 38 1.30 -2.87 7.12
N GLU A 39 1.10 -1.58 7.44
CA GLU A 39 -0.06 -0.78 7.02
C GLU A 39 -0.27 -0.81 5.49
N VAL A 40 0.79 -0.98 4.70
CA VAL A 40 0.75 -1.15 3.24
C VAL A 40 -0.17 -2.31 2.85
N LEU A 41 -0.13 -3.42 3.59
CA LEU A 41 -1.00 -4.58 3.36
C LEU A 41 -2.45 -4.28 3.70
N PHE A 42 -2.70 -3.59 4.81
CA PHE A 42 -4.05 -3.18 5.20
C PHE A 42 -4.67 -2.24 4.17
N ILE A 43 -3.89 -1.31 3.64
CA ILE A 43 -4.35 -0.38 2.60
C ILE A 43 -4.60 -1.14 1.29
N GLY A 44 -3.71 -2.06 0.89
CA GLY A 44 -3.93 -2.94 -0.27
C GLY A 44 -5.25 -3.72 -0.17
N LEU A 45 -5.51 -4.30 1.00
CA LEU A 45 -6.76 -5.00 1.31
C LEU A 45 -7.98 -4.08 1.23
N MET A 46 -7.87 -2.86 1.78
CA MET A 46 -8.92 -1.85 1.71
C MET A 46 -9.25 -1.48 0.26
N ILE A 47 -8.24 -1.36 -0.60
CA ILE A 47 -8.44 -1.06 -2.03
C ILE A 47 -9.18 -2.21 -2.71
N ASP A 48 -8.81 -3.48 -2.44
CA ASP A 48 -9.55 -4.63 -2.98
C ASP A 48 -11.03 -4.60 -2.58
N PHE A 49 -11.34 -4.28 -1.32
CA PHE A 49 -12.73 -4.14 -0.87
C PHE A 49 -13.50 -3.01 -1.56
N LEU A 50 -12.85 -1.86 -1.76
CA LEU A 50 -13.49 -0.67 -2.32
C LEU A 50 -13.67 -0.77 -3.85
N TRP A 51 -12.66 -1.26 -4.55
CA TRP A 51 -12.57 -1.19 -6.01
C TRP A 51 -12.81 -2.50 -6.72
N LEU A 52 -12.68 -3.64 -6.03
CA LEU A 52 -12.99 -4.97 -6.55
C LEU A 52 -14.05 -5.66 -5.69
N PRO A 53 -15.26 -5.09 -5.56
CA PRO A 53 -16.34 -5.70 -4.79
C PRO A 53 -16.70 -7.06 -5.42
N GLY A 54 -16.30 -8.13 -4.74
CA GLY A 54 -16.39 -9.49 -5.25
C GLY A 54 -15.08 -10.28 -5.15
N ALA A 55 -13.91 -9.60 -5.00
CA ALA A 55 -12.57 -10.18 -4.83
C ALA A 55 -12.56 -11.38 -3.85
N PHE A 56 -13.22 -11.26 -2.70
CA PHE A 56 -13.23 -12.35 -1.73
C PHE A 56 -13.93 -13.63 -2.18
N PHE A 57 -14.83 -13.54 -3.16
CA PHE A 57 -15.61 -14.69 -3.59
C PHE A 57 -15.06 -15.36 -4.85
N TYR A 58 -14.50 -14.64 -5.83
CA TYR A 58 -13.98 -15.27 -7.07
C TYR A 58 -12.86 -14.53 -7.88
N PRO A 59 -12.44 -13.30 -7.56
CA PRO A 59 -11.19 -12.70 -8.05
C PRO A 59 -10.07 -12.65 -6.99
N ILE A 60 -8.88 -13.10 -7.35
CA ILE A 60 -7.65 -12.92 -6.57
C ILE A 60 -7.52 -11.46 -6.06
N PRO A 61 -7.16 -11.20 -4.77
CA PRO A 61 -7.04 -9.85 -4.22
C PRO A 61 -5.79 -9.14 -4.78
N LEU A 62 -5.97 -8.54 -5.96
CA LEU A 62 -4.87 -8.01 -6.79
C LEU A 62 -4.08 -6.93 -6.07
N PHE A 63 -4.75 -6.01 -5.37
CA PHE A 63 -4.08 -4.89 -4.72
C PHE A 63 -3.37 -5.32 -3.44
N THR A 64 -3.90 -6.31 -2.71
CA THR A 64 -3.21 -6.94 -1.58
C THR A 64 -1.95 -7.67 -2.03
N ILE A 65 -2.01 -8.40 -3.15
CA ILE A 65 -0.82 -9.06 -3.72
C ILE A 65 0.20 -8.02 -4.18
N ALA A 66 -0.24 -6.96 -4.86
CA ALA A 66 0.65 -5.87 -5.26
C ALA A 66 1.30 -5.21 -4.03
N ALA A 67 0.54 -4.98 -2.96
CA ALA A 67 1.06 -4.46 -1.69
C ALA A 67 2.10 -5.40 -1.06
N PHE A 68 1.89 -6.72 -1.14
CA PHE A 68 2.86 -7.72 -0.71
C PHE A 68 4.15 -7.63 -1.53
N LEU A 69 4.04 -7.59 -2.86
CA LEU A 69 5.19 -7.45 -3.75
C LEU A 69 5.94 -6.15 -3.53
N ILE A 70 5.23 -5.05 -3.26
CA ILE A 70 5.82 -3.75 -2.94
C ILE A 70 6.55 -3.81 -1.59
N LEU A 71 5.91 -4.31 -0.54
CA LEU A 71 6.46 -4.32 0.81
C LEU A 71 7.76 -5.12 0.88
N TRP A 72 7.76 -6.33 0.33
CA TRP A 72 8.94 -7.20 0.35
C TRP A 72 9.90 -6.96 -0.82
N GLY A 73 9.41 -6.57 -1.99
CA GLY A 73 10.26 -6.28 -3.14
C GLY A 73 11.10 -5.01 -2.95
N LEU A 74 10.59 -4.04 -2.17
CA LEU A 74 11.35 -2.84 -1.81
C LEU A 74 12.19 -3.02 -0.53
N GLU A 75 12.07 -4.14 0.18
CA GLU A 75 12.90 -4.47 1.34
C GLU A 75 14.41 -4.32 1.09
N PRO A 76 15.01 -4.93 0.04
CA PRO A 76 16.45 -4.78 -0.21
C PRO A 76 16.83 -3.33 -0.47
N LEU A 77 16.03 -2.61 -1.27
CA LEU A 77 16.29 -1.21 -1.61
C LEU A 77 16.18 -0.29 -0.39
N ARG A 78 15.20 -0.54 0.49
CA ARG A 78 15.04 0.20 1.74
C ARG A 78 16.27 0.02 2.63
N ARG A 79 16.76 -1.21 2.75
CA ARG A 79 17.96 -1.53 3.53
C ARG A 79 19.21 -0.87 2.97
N GLU A 80 19.34 -0.71 1.66
CA GLU A 80 20.50 -0.03 1.07
C GLU A 80 20.43 1.49 1.22
N LEU A 81 19.24 2.08 1.03
CA LEU A 81 19.07 3.54 1.00
C LEU A 81 18.87 4.19 2.36
N PHE A 82 18.36 3.45 3.35
CA PHE A 82 17.88 4.01 4.61
C PHE A 82 18.35 3.24 5.85
N VAL A 83 19.54 2.59 5.78
CA VAL A 83 20.26 1.95 6.92
C VAL A 83 20.14 2.79 8.18
#